data_AF-Q389C3-F1
#
_entry.id   AF-Q389C3-F1
#
_cell.length_a   1.000
_cell.length_b   1.000
_cell.length_c   1.000
_cell.angle_alpha   90.00
_cell.angle_beta   90.00
_cell.angle_gamma   90.00
#
_symmetry.space_group_name_H-M   'P 1'
#
loop_
_entity.id
_entity.type
_entity.pdbx_description
1 polymer ?
#
loop_
_entity_poly.entity_id
_entity_poly.type
_entity_poly.pdbx_seq_one_letter_code
_entity_poly.pdbx_strand_id
1 'polypeptide(L)'
;MTALVVQRFRECQNLLDSVVTNLCAIENFTSQRSTVEEAAWRLRSSTSVRDAAVPLCCTDPLGMLAVFPESAVELIIAQHDDDMAALLRSLNSTQQMWGKKLQQAKEALQSGESGKAKDANVADKQRDVSQVICTRSFIAVLSQMHGWLRALILALRADLANPPRAVKLSEFLSAHDPPLKSDITPVVIVSLEAALGQLPDRVRREWELCTSQHMVDEAWVMLLS
;
A
#
# COMPACT_ATOMS: atom_id res chain seq x y z
N MET A 1 -27.26 -4.68 12.28
CA MET A 1 -26.38 -3.52 12.06
C MET A 1 -24.95 -3.81 12.52
N THR A 2 -24.72 -3.91 13.83
CA THR A 2 -23.39 -4.10 14.44
C THR A 2 -22.60 -5.26 13.86
N ALA A 3 -23.21 -6.44 13.74
CA ALA A 3 -22.57 -7.62 13.15
C ALA A 3 -22.04 -7.40 11.72
N LEU A 4 -22.79 -6.65 10.88
CA LEU A 4 -22.37 -6.35 9.52
C LEU A 4 -21.18 -5.38 9.51
N VAL A 5 -21.17 -4.36 10.36
CA VAL A 5 -20.05 -3.42 10.47
C VAL A 5 -18.78 -4.13 10.94
N VAL A 6 -18.89 -4.99 11.96
CA VAL A 6 -17.79 -5.83 12.46
C VAL A 6 -17.28 -6.77 11.36
N GLN A 7 -18.18 -7.42 10.63
CA GLN A 7 -17.80 -8.27 9.51
C GLN A 7 -17.05 -7.49 8.43
N ARG A 8 -17.54 -6.32 8.02
CA ARG A 8 -16.85 -5.49 7.01
C ARG A 8 -15.52 -4.97 7.52
N PHE A 9 -15.40 -4.67 8.81
CA PHE A 9 -14.13 -4.32 9.43
C PHE A 9 -13.10 -5.45 9.31
N ARG A 10 -13.45 -6.67 9.71
CA ARG A 10 -12.58 -7.84 9.59
C ARG A 10 -12.21 -8.14 8.13
N GLU A 11 -13.17 -8.02 7.22
CA GLU A 11 -12.91 -8.21 5.79
C GLU A 11 -11.94 -7.16 5.24
N CYS A 12 -12.05 -5.88 5.64
CA CYS A 12 -11.08 -4.86 5.24
C CYS A 12 -9.71 -5.10 5.87
N GLN A 13 -9.65 -5.51 7.14
CA GLN A 13 -8.39 -5.89 7.78
C GLN A 13 -7.67 -7.00 6.98
N ASN A 14 -8.40 -8.02 6.52
CA ASN A 14 -7.84 -9.08 5.67
C ASN A 14 -7.35 -8.58 4.29
N LEU A 15 -7.86 -7.45 3.80
CA LEU A 15 -7.35 -6.85 2.56
C LEU A 15 -5.96 -6.23 2.73
N LEU A 16 -5.54 -5.91 3.96
CA LEU A 16 -4.20 -5.35 4.23
C LEU A 16 -3.09 -6.30 3.81
N ASP A 17 -3.26 -7.61 4.04
CA ASP A 17 -2.27 -8.59 3.63
C ASP A 17 -2.12 -8.64 2.10
N SER A 18 -3.22 -8.46 1.36
CA SER A 18 -3.18 -8.32 -0.10
C SER A 18 -2.46 -7.03 -0.52
N VAL A 19 -2.71 -5.90 0.16
CA VAL A 19 -1.99 -4.64 -0.11
C VAL A 19 -0.50 -4.84 0.11
N VAL A 20 -0.10 -5.36 1.27
CA VAL A 20 1.30 -5.60 1.62
C VAL A 20 1.98 -6.53 0.62
N THR A 21 1.32 -7.65 0.27
CA THR A 21 1.87 -8.61 -0.71
C THR A 21 2.12 -7.95 -2.07
N ASN A 22 1.17 -7.16 -2.57
CA ASN A 22 1.35 -6.44 -3.83
C ASN A 22 2.47 -5.40 -3.75
N LEU A 23 2.63 -4.69 -2.61
CA LEU A 23 3.70 -3.72 -2.42
C LEU A 23 5.08 -4.38 -2.39
N CYS A 24 5.23 -5.50 -1.68
CA CYS A 24 6.46 -6.29 -1.70
C CYS A 24 6.78 -6.82 -3.11
N ALA A 25 5.76 -7.24 -3.87
CA ALA A 25 5.97 -7.64 -5.26
C ALA A 25 6.47 -6.46 -6.11
N ILE A 26 5.87 -5.28 -5.98
CA ILE A 26 6.27 -4.06 -6.69
C ILE A 26 7.72 -3.67 -6.36
N GLU A 27 8.11 -3.72 -5.09
CA GLU A 27 9.48 -3.53 -4.64
C GLU A 27 10.43 -4.51 -5.36
N ASN A 28 10.14 -5.81 -5.28
CA ASN A 28 10.95 -6.85 -5.90
C ASN A 28 11.12 -6.65 -7.42
N PHE A 29 10.03 -6.37 -8.13
CA PHE A 29 10.09 -6.11 -9.58
C PHE A 29 10.86 -4.83 -9.91
N THR A 30 10.77 -3.80 -9.06
CA THR A 30 11.53 -2.56 -9.25
C THR A 30 13.03 -2.80 -9.08
N SER A 31 13.44 -3.56 -8.06
CA SER A 31 14.85 -3.93 -7.83
C SER A 31 15.40 -4.86 -8.91
N GLN A 32 14.58 -5.80 -9.40
CA GLN A 32 14.97 -6.66 -10.52
C GLN A 32 15.16 -5.85 -11.80
N ARG A 33 14.24 -4.93 -12.10
CA ARG A 33 14.32 -4.05 -13.26
C ARG A 33 15.57 -3.17 -13.22
N SER A 34 15.86 -2.51 -12.09
CA SER A 34 17.04 -1.66 -11.97
C SER A 34 18.33 -2.45 -12.21
N THR A 35 18.37 -3.69 -11.71
CA THR A 35 19.49 -4.62 -11.92
C THR A 35 19.66 -5.01 -13.40
N VAL A 36 18.56 -5.31 -14.10
CA VAL A 36 18.57 -5.65 -15.53
C VAL A 36 18.97 -4.44 -16.39
N GLU A 37 18.42 -3.26 -16.11
CA GLU A 37 18.74 -2.01 -16.83
C GLU A 37 20.22 -1.62 -16.65
N GLU A 38 20.75 -1.71 -15.44
CA GLU A 38 22.17 -1.44 -15.16
C GLU A 38 23.09 -2.43 -15.89
N ALA A 39 22.76 -3.72 -15.89
CA ALA A 39 23.53 -4.73 -16.61
C ALA A 39 23.52 -4.49 -18.13
N ALA A 40 22.36 -4.16 -18.70
CA ALA A 40 22.21 -3.82 -20.10
C ALA A 40 23.02 -2.55 -20.46
N TRP A 41 23.02 -1.55 -19.57
CA TRP A 41 23.80 -0.33 -19.77
C TRP A 41 25.32 -0.57 -19.75
N ARG A 42 25.81 -1.37 -18.79
CA ARG A 42 27.24 -1.76 -18.73
C ARG A 42 27.68 -2.49 -19.98
N LEU A 43 26.83 -3.37 -20.52
CA LEU A 43 27.10 -4.09 -21.75
C LEU A 43 27.27 -3.14 -22.95
N ARG A 44 26.30 -2.23 -23.15
CA ARG A 44 26.36 -1.23 -24.24
C ARG A 44 27.57 -0.29 -24.13
N SER A 45 28.02 -0.03 -22.90
CA SER A 45 29.20 0.81 -22.64
C SER A 45 30.51 0.04 -22.85
N SER A 46 30.55 -1.26 -22.54
CA SER A 46 31.74 -2.10 -22.73
C SER A 46 32.08 -2.38 -24.20
N THR A 47 31.09 -2.42 -25.09
CA THR A 47 31.31 -2.60 -26.54
C THR A 47 32.01 -1.41 -27.20
N SER A 48 32.11 -0.26 -26.53
CA SER A 48 32.98 0.86 -26.94
C SER A 48 34.47 0.57 -26.73
N VAL A 49 34.85 -0.42 -25.91
CA VAL A 49 36.24 -0.83 -25.67
C VAL A 49 36.46 -2.19 -26.31
N ARG A 50 36.30 -2.25 -27.63
CA ARG A 50 36.45 -3.48 -28.41
C ARG A 50 37.90 -3.77 -28.83
N ASP A 51 38.86 -3.41 -27.97
CA ASP A 51 40.27 -3.80 -28.07
C ASP A 51 40.72 -4.43 -26.74
N ALA A 52 40.45 -5.72 -26.57
CA ALA A 52 41.26 -6.70 -25.85
C ALA A 52 40.41 -7.93 -25.51
N ALA A 53 40.93 -9.11 -25.85
CA ALA A 53 40.33 -10.42 -25.60
C ALA A 53 40.34 -10.79 -24.10
N VAL A 54 39.62 -10.03 -23.27
CA VAL A 54 39.31 -10.45 -21.91
C VAL A 54 38.12 -11.41 -22.00
N PRO A 55 38.27 -12.69 -21.61
CA PRO A 55 37.14 -13.59 -21.55
C PRO A 55 36.14 -13.05 -20.53
N LEU A 56 34.89 -12.86 -20.95
CA LEU A 56 33.76 -12.55 -20.08
C LEU A 56 33.71 -13.64 -19.00
N CYS A 57 34.19 -13.31 -17.80
CA CYS A 57 34.19 -14.24 -16.69
C CYS A 57 32.74 -14.37 -16.21
N CYS A 58 32.16 -15.56 -16.33
CA CYS A 58 30.79 -15.89 -15.91
C CYS A 58 30.58 -15.85 -14.38
N THR A 59 31.38 -15.09 -13.64
CA THR A 59 31.33 -14.97 -12.18
C THR A 59 30.38 -13.87 -11.72
N ASP A 60 30.08 -12.88 -12.56
CA ASP A 60 29.00 -11.93 -12.31
C ASP A 60 27.67 -12.54 -12.83
N PRO A 61 26.63 -12.74 -11.99
CA PRO A 61 25.32 -13.15 -12.49
C PRO A 61 24.77 -12.20 -13.57
N LEU A 62 25.21 -10.93 -13.60
CA LEU A 62 24.88 -9.97 -14.66
C LEU A 62 25.65 -10.21 -15.96
N GLY A 63 26.81 -10.88 -15.90
CA GLY A 63 27.54 -11.33 -17.07
C GLY A 63 26.75 -12.32 -17.93
N MET A 64 25.77 -13.03 -17.34
CA MET A 64 24.86 -13.89 -18.10
C MET A 64 23.92 -13.09 -19.00
N LEU A 65 23.53 -11.87 -18.61
CA LEU A 65 22.69 -11.01 -19.47
C LEU A 65 23.42 -10.60 -20.75
N ALA A 66 24.76 -10.54 -20.73
CA ALA A 66 25.58 -10.28 -21.92
C ALA A 66 25.50 -11.38 -22.99
N VAL A 67 25.06 -12.58 -22.63
CA VAL A 67 24.88 -13.70 -23.56
C VAL A 67 23.55 -13.57 -24.33
N PHE A 68 22.60 -12.80 -23.82
CA PHE A 68 21.29 -12.64 -24.45
C PHE A 68 21.33 -11.53 -25.52
N PRO A 69 20.57 -11.68 -26.62
CA PRO A 69 20.41 -10.62 -27.60
C PRO A 69 19.68 -9.42 -26.97
N GLU A 70 19.94 -8.22 -27.46
CA GLU A 70 19.29 -6.98 -27.00
C GLU A 70 17.76 -7.07 -27.00
N SER A 71 17.18 -7.74 -28.00
CA SER A 71 15.74 -8.00 -28.10
C SER A 71 15.19 -8.83 -26.93
N ALA A 72 15.98 -9.71 -26.33
CA ALA A 72 15.56 -10.47 -25.16
C ALA A 72 15.54 -9.58 -23.91
N VAL A 73 16.50 -8.66 -23.77
CA VAL A 73 16.50 -7.66 -22.69
C VAL A 73 15.30 -6.72 -22.81
N GLU A 74 15.01 -6.24 -24.01
CA GLU A 74 13.82 -5.42 -24.29
C GLU A 74 12.53 -6.17 -23.95
N LEU A 75 12.43 -7.44 -24.32
CA LEU A 75 11.29 -8.29 -23.97
C LEU A 75 11.13 -8.46 -22.46
N ILE A 76 12.24 -8.66 -21.73
CA ILE A 76 12.22 -8.76 -20.27
C ILE A 76 11.72 -7.45 -19.67
N ILE A 77 12.21 -6.30 -20.13
CA ILE A 77 11.75 -4.98 -19.65
C ILE A 77 10.26 -4.78 -19.94
N ALA A 78 9.80 -5.11 -21.15
CA ALA A 78 8.38 -5.01 -21.52
C ALA A 78 7.50 -5.90 -20.63
N GLN A 79 7.95 -7.13 -20.33
CA GLN A 79 7.25 -8.02 -19.41
C GLN A 79 7.19 -7.44 -17.98
N HIS A 80 8.26 -6.79 -17.51
CA HIS A 80 8.24 -6.11 -16.22
C HIS A 80 7.23 -4.96 -16.20
N ASP A 81 7.10 -4.20 -17.29
CA ASP A 81 6.08 -3.14 -17.40
C ASP A 81 4.66 -3.71 -17.30
N ASP A 82 4.39 -4.84 -17.96
CA ASP A 82 3.10 -5.53 -17.89
C ASP A 82 2.80 -6.09 -16.49
N ASP A 83 3.78 -6.70 -15.84
CA ASP A 83 3.66 -7.24 -14.47
C ASP A 83 3.42 -6.11 -13.45
N MET A 84 4.14 -5.00 -13.57
CA MET A 84 3.95 -3.81 -12.74
C MET A 84 2.56 -3.21 -12.95
N ALA A 85 2.09 -3.13 -14.20
CA ALA A 85 0.74 -2.67 -14.50
C ALA A 85 -0.33 -3.61 -13.90
N ALA A 86 -0.09 -4.93 -13.90
CA ALA A 86 -0.97 -5.91 -13.28
C ALA A 86 -1.03 -5.74 -11.75
N LEU A 87 0.11 -5.55 -11.09
CA LEU A 87 0.17 -5.29 -9.65
C LEU A 87 -0.51 -3.98 -9.24
N LEU A 88 -0.32 -2.91 -10.01
CA LEU A 88 -1.03 -1.64 -9.79
C LEU A 88 -2.54 -1.75 -9.98
N ARG A 89 -2.99 -2.61 -10.91
CA ARG A 89 -4.40 -2.93 -11.11
C ARG A 89 -4.95 -3.76 -9.95
N SER A 90 -4.18 -4.71 -9.46
CA SER A 90 -4.49 -5.52 -8.27
C SER A 90 -4.66 -4.63 -7.03
N LEU A 91 -3.70 -3.74 -6.75
CA LEU A 91 -3.81 -2.74 -5.67
C LEU A 91 -5.05 -1.87 -5.80
N ASN A 92 -5.35 -1.41 -7.01
CA ASN A 92 -6.57 -0.63 -7.27
C ASN A 92 -7.84 -1.42 -6.96
N SER A 93 -7.89 -2.68 -7.38
CA SER A 93 -9.03 -3.57 -7.13
C SER A 93 -9.23 -3.78 -5.63
N THR A 94 -8.15 -4.01 -4.88
CA THR A 94 -8.17 -4.13 -3.42
C THR A 94 -8.67 -2.85 -2.75
N GLN A 95 -8.19 -1.68 -3.20
CA GLN A 95 -8.65 -0.37 -2.70
C GLN A 95 -10.13 -0.11 -3.03
N GLN A 96 -10.61 -0.47 -4.23
CA GLN A 96 -12.01 -0.37 -4.60
C GLN A 96 -12.89 -1.31 -3.77
N MET A 97 -12.40 -2.53 -3.49
CA MET A 97 -13.10 -3.48 -2.65
C MET A 97 -13.22 -2.97 -1.21
N TRP A 98 -12.16 -2.35 -0.68
CA TRP A 98 -12.20 -1.64 0.59
C TRP A 98 -13.28 -0.56 0.59
N GLY A 99 -13.28 0.31 -0.42
CA GLY A 99 -14.27 1.39 -0.56
C GLY A 99 -15.71 0.88 -0.58
N LYS A 100 -15.98 -0.22 -1.31
CA LYS A 100 -17.30 -0.87 -1.34
C LYS A 100 -17.71 -1.41 0.04
N LYS A 101 -16.81 -2.11 0.74
CA LYS A 101 -17.08 -2.64 2.09
C LYS A 101 -17.33 -1.53 3.11
N LEU A 102 -16.54 -0.45 3.04
CA LEU A 102 -16.74 0.76 3.85
C LEU A 102 -18.10 1.40 3.59
N GLN A 103 -18.49 1.53 2.33
CA GLN A 103 -19.79 2.09 1.96
C GLN A 103 -20.95 1.26 2.51
N GLN A 104 -20.87 -0.07 2.39
CA GLN A 104 -21.86 -1.00 2.97
C GLN A 104 -21.94 -0.87 4.50
N ALA A 105 -20.81 -0.67 5.19
CA ALA A 105 -20.80 -0.44 6.63
C ALA A 105 -21.46 0.90 7.02
N LYS A 106 -21.23 1.96 6.23
CA LYS A 106 -21.88 3.28 6.42
C LYS A 106 -23.40 3.21 6.23
N GLU A 107 -23.85 2.54 5.17
CA GLU A 107 -25.28 2.36 4.87
C GLU A 107 -25.99 1.55 5.96
N ALA A 108 -25.33 0.54 6.50
CA ALA A 108 -25.85 -0.26 7.61
C ALA A 108 -26.08 0.58 8.88
N LEU A 109 -25.19 1.54 9.17
CA LEU A 109 -25.34 2.45 10.30
C LEU A 109 -26.51 3.43 10.09
N GLN A 110 -26.60 4.04 8.92
CA GLN A 110 -27.66 5.02 8.60
C GLN A 110 -29.06 4.41 8.61
N SER A 111 -29.19 3.16 8.12
CA SER A 111 -30.47 2.44 8.12
C SER A 111 -30.92 2.00 9.52
N GLY A 112 -29.99 1.90 10.48
CA GLY A 112 -30.29 1.59 11.88
C GLY A 112 -30.85 2.78 12.66
N GLU A 113 -30.37 4.00 12.37
CA GLU A 113 -30.76 5.22 13.08
C GLU A 113 -32.21 5.65 12.76
N SER A 114 -32.73 5.35 11.58
CA SER A 114 -34.09 5.75 11.16
C SER A 114 -35.22 4.89 11.74
N GLY A 115 -34.93 3.70 12.30
CA GLY A 115 -35.95 2.71 12.70
C GLY A 115 -36.27 2.60 14.20
N LYS A 116 -35.44 3.14 15.11
CA LYS A 116 -35.50 2.78 16.55
C LYS A 116 -36.20 3.78 17.49
N ALA A 117 -36.91 4.77 16.96
CA ALA A 117 -37.31 5.93 17.76
C ALA A 117 -38.52 5.79 18.71
N LYS A 118 -39.12 4.60 18.97
CA LYS A 118 -40.41 4.57 19.72
C LYS A 118 -40.57 3.82 21.04
N ASP A 119 -39.90 2.71 21.38
CA ASP A 119 -40.22 2.01 22.66
C ASP A 119 -39.06 1.26 23.33
N ALA A 120 -37.92 1.92 23.59
CA ALA A 120 -36.77 1.29 24.28
C ALA A 120 -36.67 1.66 25.78
N ASN A 121 -36.50 0.65 26.64
CA ASN A 121 -36.19 0.80 28.07
C ASN A 121 -34.78 1.40 28.30
N VAL A 122 -34.51 1.97 29.47
CA VAL A 122 -33.22 2.64 29.81
C VAL A 122 -32.00 1.74 29.59
N ALA A 123 -32.05 0.48 30.01
CA ALA A 123 -30.96 -0.47 29.79
C ALA A 123 -30.74 -0.82 28.31
N ASP A 124 -31.82 -0.83 27.52
CA ASP A 124 -31.76 -1.08 26.07
C ASP A 124 -31.17 0.15 25.35
N LYS A 125 -31.55 1.36 25.78
CA LYS A 125 -30.94 2.62 25.29
C LYS A 125 -29.44 2.67 25.54
N GLN A 126 -28.95 2.28 26.72
CA GLN A 126 -27.52 2.35 27.01
C GLN A 126 -26.71 1.33 26.20
N ARG A 127 -27.23 0.09 26.01
CA ARG A 127 -26.63 -0.89 25.10
C ARG A 127 -26.61 -0.40 23.66
N ASP A 128 -27.69 0.25 23.22
CA ASP A 128 -27.78 0.82 21.87
C ASP A 128 -26.75 1.94 21.66
N VAL A 129 -26.57 2.84 22.63
CA VAL A 129 -25.56 3.91 22.58
C VAL A 129 -24.15 3.33 22.49
N SER A 130 -23.78 2.36 23.33
CA SER A 130 -22.46 1.73 23.26
C SER A 130 -22.21 1.04 21.92
N GLN A 131 -23.22 0.35 21.35
CA GLN A 131 -23.10 -0.26 20.03
C GLN A 131 -22.93 0.78 18.91
N VAL A 132 -23.64 1.90 18.99
CA VAL A 132 -23.49 3.00 18.03
C VAL A 132 -22.09 3.62 18.11
N ILE A 133 -21.55 3.82 19.31
CA ILE A 133 -20.18 4.32 19.49
C ILE A 133 -19.17 3.34 18.88
N CYS A 134 -19.25 2.05 19.20
CA CYS A 134 -18.35 1.03 18.66
C CYS A 134 -18.39 0.95 17.14
N THR A 135 -19.60 0.96 16.56
CA THR A 135 -19.77 0.93 15.10
C THR A 135 -19.22 2.18 14.41
N ARG A 136 -19.36 3.36 15.03
CA ARG A 136 -18.74 4.60 14.54
C ARG A 136 -17.21 4.54 14.61
N SER A 137 -16.63 3.99 15.69
CA SER A 137 -15.19 3.76 15.80
C SER A 137 -14.66 2.90 14.65
N PHE A 138 -15.31 1.77 14.35
CA PHE A 138 -14.91 0.93 13.21
C PHE A 138 -14.95 1.71 11.88
N ILE A 139 -16.01 2.46 11.63
CA ILE A 139 -16.15 3.23 10.39
C ILE A 139 -15.09 4.34 10.30
N ALA A 140 -14.70 4.95 11.41
CA ALA A 140 -13.65 5.96 11.46
C ALA A 140 -12.28 5.37 11.05
N VAL A 141 -11.88 4.26 11.67
CA VAL A 141 -10.65 3.51 11.29
C VAL A 141 -10.65 3.19 9.80
N LEU A 142 -11.73 2.57 9.31
CA LEU A 142 -11.82 2.15 7.91
C LEU A 142 -11.80 3.34 6.94
N SER A 143 -12.38 4.48 7.33
CA SER A 143 -12.41 5.69 6.50
C SER A 143 -11.03 6.35 6.41
N GLN A 144 -10.31 6.45 7.53
CA GLN A 144 -8.96 7.00 7.55
C GLN A 144 -8.01 6.14 6.74
N MET A 145 -7.99 4.82 6.99
CA MET A 145 -7.12 3.91 6.27
C MET A 145 -7.44 3.86 4.77
N HIS A 146 -8.72 3.94 4.39
CA HIS A 146 -9.11 4.06 2.98
C HIS A 146 -8.53 5.31 2.31
N GLY A 147 -8.60 6.46 2.99
CA GLY A 147 -8.05 7.72 2.50
C GLY A 147 -6.54 7.65 2.34
N TRP A 148 -5.86 7.11 3.35
CA TRP A 148 -4.41 6.91 3.35
C TRP A 148 -3.96 5.97 2.22
N LEU A 149 -4.58 4.80 2.08
CA LEU A 149 -4.29 3.84 1.00
C LEU A 149 -4.51 4.44 -0.39
N ARG A 150 -5.57 5.22 -0.56
CA ARG A 150 -5.83 5.91 -1.82
C ARG A 150 -4.72 6.90 -2.17
N ALA A 151 -4.28 7.71 -1.20
CA ALA A 151 -3.19 8.65 -1.39
C ALA A 151 -1.86 7.93 -1.70
N LEU A 152 -1.55 6.85 -0.97
CA LEU A 152 -0.39 6.00 -1.22
C LEU A 152 -0.38 5.47 -2.67
N ILE A 153 -1.48 4.86 -3.12
CA ILE A 153 -1.57 4.28 -4.47
C ILE A 153 -1.40 5.35 -5.56
N LEU A 154 -1.91 6.56 -5.34
CA LEU A 154 -1.73 7.67 -6.28
C LEU A 154 -0.27 8.14 -6.33
N ALA A 155 0.39 8.28 -5.18
CA ALA A 155 1.81 8.63 -5.11
C ALA A 155 2.68 7.57 -5.78
N LEU A 156 2.40 6.29 -5.50
CA LEU A 156 3.09 5.16 -6.08
C LEU A 156 2.99 5.14 -7.62
N ARG A 157 1.79 5.38 -8.17
CA ARG A 157 1.60 5.46 -9.63
C ARG A 157 2.41 6.59 -10.27
N ALA A 158 2.46 7.75 -9.61
CA ALA A 158 3.16 8.91 -10.15
C ALA A 158 4.68 8.66 -10.24
N ASP A 159 5.26 8.03 -9.21
CA ASP A 159 6.69 7.76 -9.16
C ASP A 159 7.08 6.56 -10.05
N LEU A 160 6.24 5.53 -10.14
CA LEU A 160 6.47 4.40 -11.07
C LEU A 160 6.38 4.79 -12.54
N ALA A 161 5.61 5.84 -12.87
CA ALA A 161 5.57 6.38 -14.23
C ALA A 161 6.85 7.13 -14.62
N ASN A 162 7.66 7.58 -13.64
CA ASN A 162 8.88 8.36 -13.86
C ASN A 162 10.03 7.91 -12.94
N PRO A 163 10.54 6.67 -13.09
CA PRO A 163 11.69 6.21 -12.31
C PRO A 163 12.94 7.07 -12.60
N PRO A 164 13.96 7.11 -11.70
CA PRO A 164 14.13 6.29 -10.50
C PRO A 164 13.81 7.01 -9.18
N ARG A 165 13.28 8.24 -9.23
CA ARG A 165 13.06 9.08 -8.03
C ARG A 165 11.67 8.84 -7.44
N ALA A 166 11.59 8.64 -6.13
CA ALA A 166 10.32 8.56 -5.40
C ALA A 166 9.90 9.94 -4.87
N VAL A 167 9.60 10.89 -5.74
CA VAL A 167 9.26 12.26 -5.31
C VAL A 167 7.95 12.25 -4.54
N LYS A 168 6.89 11.66 -5.11
CA LYS A 168 5.55 11.67 -4.52
C LYS A 168 5.42 10.76 -3.30
N LEU A 169 6.10 9.62 -3.30
CA LEU A 169 6.17 8.76 -2.13
C LEU A 169 6.97 9.43 -1.00
N SER A 170 8.07 10.13 -1.30
CA SER A 170 8.82 10.85 -0.26
C SER A 170 7.99 11.97 0.36
N GLU A 171 7.29 12.77 -0.47
CA GLU A 171 6.34 13.79 -0.01
C GLU A 171 5.23 13.17 0.86
N PHE A 172 4.63 12.07 0.39
CA PHE A 172 3.56 11.36 1.11
C PHE A 172 4.02 10.81 2.46
N LEU A 173 5.16 10.12 2.49
CA LEU A 173 5.70 9.51 3.71
C LEU A 173 6.10 10.57 4.72
N SER A 174 6.73 11.66 4.28
CA SER A 174 7.13 12.77 5.15
C SER A 174 5.93 13.48 5.78
N ALA A 175 4.81 13.58 5.06
CA ALA A 175 3.59 14.20 5.58
C ALA A 175 2.89 13.36 6.67
N HIS A 176 3.18 12.06 6.75
CA HIS A 176 2.59 11.13 7.72
C HIS A 176 3.61 10.65 8.76
N ASP A 177 4.83 11.16 8.74
CA ASP A 177 5.75 10.92 9.85
C ASP A 177 5.26 11.68 11.09
N PRO A 178 5.36 11.07 12.29
CA PRO A 178 5.03 11.77 13.52
C PRO A 178 5.90 13.02 13.59
N PRO A 179 5.37 14.15 14.10
CA PRO A 179 6.14 15.38 14.23
C PRO A 179 7.31 15.11 15.17
N LEU A 180 8.48 14.83 14.60
CA LEU A 180 9.74 15.03 15.28
C LEU A 180 9.74 16.50 15.65
N LYS A 181 9.83 16.76 16.95
CA LYS A 181 9.88 18.11 17.50
C LYS A 181 10.89 18.92 16.68
N SER A 182 10.50 20.16 16.36
CA SER A 182 11.31 21.25 15.80
C SER A 182 11.75 21.15 14.34
N ASP A 183 11.42 22.25 13.65
CA ASP A 183 11.96 22.79 12.41
C ASP A 183 11.57 22.17 11.08
N ILE A 184 11.36 23.08 10.12
CA ILE A 184 11.04 22.87 8.71
C ILE A 184 12.17 22.05 8.08
N THR A 185 12.17 20.73 8.29
CA THR A 185 13.09 19.84 7.59
C THR A 185 12.64 19.75 6.13
N PRO A 186 13.54 20.02 5.15
CA PRO A 186 13.22 19.80 3.76
C PRO A 186 12.85 18.32 3.53
N VAL A 187 11.87 18.07 2.66
CA VAL A 187 11.49 16.71 2.27
C VAL A 187 12.72 16.02 1.67
N VAL A 188 13.21 14.98 2.34
CA VAL A 188 14.32 14.18 1.84
C VAL A 188 13.78 13.26 0.75
N ILE A 189 14.12 13.55 -0.50
CA ILE A 189 13.75 12.69 -1.63
C ILE A 189 14.64 11.45 -1.58
N VAL A 190 14.02 10.29 -1.37
CA VAL A 190 14.71 8.99 -1.39
C VAL A 190 14.61 8.33 -2.77
N SER A 191 15.42 7.29 -2.99
CA SER A 191 15.28 6.45 -4.18
C SER A 191 13.93 5.73 -4.16
N LEU A 192 13.41 5.39 -5.34
CA LEU A 192 12.17 4.62 -5.45
C LEU A 192 12.25 3.29 -4.70
N GLU A 193 13.35 2.57 -4.83
CA GLU A 193 13.59 1.32 -4.10
C GLU A 193 13.54 1.51 -2.58
N ALA A 194 14.24 2.53 -2.05
CA ALA A 194 14.22 2.81 -0.62
C ALA A 194 12.85 3.26 -0.11
N ALA A 195 12.06 3.97 -0.94
CA ALA A 195 10.68 4.30 -0.60
C ALA A 195 9.80 3.05 -0.58
N LEU A 196 9.90 2.19 -1.60
CA LEU A 196 9.12 0.97 -1.74
C LEU A 196 9.36 -0.01 -0.59
N GLY A 197 10.61 -0.22 -0.18
CA GLY A 197 10.96 -1.11 0.93
C GLY A 197 10.40 -0.67 2.29
N GLN A 198 10.02 0.61 2.44
CA GLN A 198 9.36 1.09 3.66
C GLN A 198 7.85 0.87 3.65
N LEU A 199 7.22 0.71 2.48
CA LEU A 199 5.75 0.72 2.36
C LEU A 199 5.05 -0.42 3.10
N PRO A 200 5.52 -1.69 3.05
CA PRO A 200 4.91 -2.78 3.81
C PRO A 200 4.77 -2.46 5.31
N ASP A 201 5.85 -2.01 5.94
CA ASP A 201 5.85 -1.68 7.36
C ASP A 201 5.06 -0.40 7.65
N ARG A 202 5.06 0.56 6.72
CA ARG A 202 4.25 1.78 6.85
C ARG A 202 2.75 1.49 6.82
N VAL A 203 2.29 0.59 5.96
CA VAL A 203 0.89 0.15 5.90
C VAL A 203 0.47 -0.47 7.24
N ARG A 204 1.31 -1.35 7.80
CA ARG A 204 1.03 -1.99 9.10
C ARG A 204 0.99 -0.98 10.24
N ARG A 205 1.99 -0.09 10.31
CA ARG A 205 2.03 0.97 11.34
C ARG A 205 0.87 1.94 11.24
N GLU A 206 0.47 2.34 10.03
CA GLU A 206 -0.68 3.23 9.86
C GLU A 206 -1.98 2.55 10.30
N TRP A 207 -2.14 1.25 10.03
CA TRP A 207 -3.27 0.49 10.53
C TRP A 207 -3.32 0.46 12.06
N GLU A 208 -2.18 0.20 12.71
CA GLU A 208 -2.06 0.25 14.17
C GLU A 208 -2.33 1.64 14.74
N LEU A 209 -1.85 2.69 14.07
CA LEU A 209 -2.11 4.08 14.45
C LEU A 209 -3.61 4.41 14.33
N CYS A 210 -4.24 4.10 13.19
CA CYS A 210 -5.66 4.33 12.98
C CYS A 210 -6.51 3.58 14.01
N THR A 211 -6.18 2.32 14.28
CA THR A 211 -6.90 1.52 15.28
C THR A 211 -6.71 2.09 16.67
N SER A 212 -5.49 2.39 17.11
CA SER A 212 -5.23 3.00 18.42
C SER A 212 -5.89 4.38 18.61
N GLN A 213 -6.02 5.17 17.54
CA GLN A 213 -6.62 6.50 17.61
C GLN A 213 -8.15 6.49 17.74
N HIS A 214 -8.83 5.55 17.08
CA HIS A 214 -10.30 5.57 16.97
C HIS A 214 -11.01 4.45 17.72
N MET A 215 -10.33 3.34 18.01
CA MET A 215 -10.94 2.21 18.70
C MET A 215 -11.12 2.52 20.18
N VAL A 216 -12.33 2.26 20.68
CA VAL A 216 -12.65 2.24 22.12
C VAL A 216 -12.54 0.81 22.64
N ASP A 217 -12.33 0.66 23.96
CA ASP A 217 -12.18 -0.66 24.60
C ASP A 217 -13.38 -1.59 24.31
N GLU A 218 -14.59 -1.06 24.32
CA GLU A 218 -15.80 -1.83 24.00
C GLU A 218 -15.83 -2.30 22.54
N ALA A 219 -15.21 -1.55 21.62
CA ALA A 219 -15.09 -1.95 20.22
C ALA A 219 -14.09 -3.11 20.08
N TRP A 220 -13.02 -3.11 20.88
CA TRP A 220 -12.10 -4.26 20.94
C TRP A 220 -12.80 -5.51 21.44
N VAL A 221 -13.60 -5.40 22.51
CA VAL A 221 -14.40 -6.52 23.02
C VAL A 221 -15.35 -7.04 21.95
N MET A 222 -15.97 -6.15 21.18
CA MET A 222 -16.87 -6.51 20.08
C MET A 222 -16.17 -7.20 18.90
N LEU A 223 -14.87 -6.93 18.67
CA LEU A 223 -14.07 -7.69 17.71
C LEU A 223 -13.71 -9.08 18.19
N LEU A 224 -13.72 -9.34 19.50
CA LEU A 224 -13.36 -10.64 20.08
C LEU A 224 -14.58 -11.56 20.27
N SER A 225 -15.79 -10.99 20.28
CA SER A 225 -17.06 -11.74 20.25
C SER A 225 -17.39 -12.31 18.88
#